data_AF-A0A9E0VXG0-F1
#
_entry.id   AF-A0A9E0VXG0-F1
#
_cell.length_a   1.000
_cell.length_b   1.000
_cell.length_c   1.000
_cell.angle_alpha   90.00
_cell.angle_beta   90.00
_cell.angle_gamma   90.00
#
_symmetry.space_group_name_H-M   'P 1'
#
loop_
_entity.id
_entity.type
_entity.pdbx_description
1 polymer ?
#
loop_
_entity_poly.entity_id
_entity_poly.type
_entity_poly.pdbx_seq_one_letter_code
_entity_poly.pdbx_strand_id
1 'polypeptide(L)'
;MGSDPVIQSNSAFTQEGLKDTLRESIEHVKMLYKSDQIPWVIGYSGGKDSTAILQLIWYALQELKIEGDCKKKVHVISTDTLVENPIVAMWVGKSLSKMAEQAKEQNLPIIPHRLTPEVKDRFWVNLIGKGYPAPRYKFRWCTDRLKISPSNTFIKNMTAKNGEAILVLGTRKAESTARAASMDKFENSKTNTRKALGLTENGSLERVWVYAPIANWSNDDVWVYLNSVKNPWSFPNHDLMGMYQGATEGGECPLVVDKSTQSCGDSRFGCYVCTMVSEDKSMNAMIANDEEKEWMYPLVSLRNEIEVNDANHQKKIEKLTRDKANRDFRRMNGRLTVHISKHGADLVPGPYIQRFREHLLTKVLEAQIAVQQLGPPEVKNLELLPLEDLEEIRRIWLEEKHEAEDNLPKIYQDIFKTDYPGKKRAHHPILNIDVLEKLKQHCKEQGDEDGLLYQQMRAVISIANKHKNQLRRANLAKELDNSLDKGAFDSLFEAKKFALERERHRLQIHLNNSSNLDDTEKIELNEKIIMVTKSIKEQGYSSMIIDFEGVNDDN
;
A
#
# COMPACT_ATOMS: atom_id res chain seq x y z
N MET A 1 -6.41 28.93 30.70
CA MET A 1 -7.73 28.46 30.23
C MET A 1 -7.95 29.06 28.85
N GLY A 2 -7.35 28.47 27.82
CA GLY A 2 -7.70 28.77 26.43
C GLY A 2 -8.74 27.74 26.02
N SER A 3 -9.97 28.18 25.75
CA SER A 3 -11.00 27.36 25.16
C SER A 3 -10.61 27.05 23.72
N ASP A 4 -10.34 25.77 23.43
CA ASP A 4 -10.24 25.31 22.04
C ASP A 4 -11.54 25.68 21.30
N PRO A 5 -11.46 26.14 20.04
CA PRO A 5 -12.65 26.46 19.28
C PRO A 5 -13.44 25.19 19.02
N VAL A 6 -14.60 25.08 19.66
CA VAL A 6 -15.62 24.06 19.36
C VAL A 6 -15.94 24.17 17.87
N ILE A 7 -15.50 23.20 17.07
CA ILE A 7 -15.93 23.06 15.67
C ILE A 7 -17.44 22.88 15.71
N GLN A 8 -18.20 23.92 15.36
CA GLN A 8 -19.64 23.82 15.17
C GLN A 8 -19.90 22.85 14.01
N SER A 9 -20.21 21.60 14.35
CA SER A 9 -20.77 20.63 13.41
C SER A 9 -22.16 21.11 12.96
N ASN A 10 -22.19 21.91 11.89
CA ASN A 10 -23.41 22.27 11.20
C ASN A 10 -23.80 21.10 10.30
N SER A 11 -24.83 20.34 10.69
CA SER A 11 -25.39 19.28 9.85
C SER A 11 -25.93 19.90 8.56
N ALA A 12 -25.66 19.22 7.43
CA ALA A 12 -26.15 19.62 6.12
C ALA A 12 -27.69 19.68 6.04
N PHE A 13 -28.39 18.98 6.94
CA PHE A 13 -29.85 18.89 6.93
C PHE A 13 -30.53 19.90 7.86
N THR A 14 -29.78 20.73 8.59
CA THR A 14 -30.36 21.60 9.63
C THR A 14 -31.24 22.71 9.06
N GLN A 15 -30.91 23.23 7.86
CA GLN A 15 -31.61 24.38 7.28
C GLN A 15 -32.87 23.98 6.50
N GLU A 16 -32.76 23.00 5.60
CA GLU A 16 -33.83 22.62 4.67
C GLU A 16 -34.44 21.24 5.00
N GLY A 17 -33.84 20.50 5.92
CA GLY A 17 -34.24 19.13 6.23
C GLY A 17 -33.70 18.09 5.24
N LEU A 18 -33.70 16.83 5.67
CA LEU A 18 -33.13 15.72 4.89
C LEU A 18 -33.73 15.61 3.48
N LYS A 19 -35.07 15.69 3.35
CA LYS A 19 -35.74 15.46 2.06
C LYS A 19 -35.36 16.50 1.00
N ASP A 20 -35.35 17.78 1.39
CA ASP A 20 -35.11 18.87 0.45
C ASP A 20 -33.64 18.94 0.05
N THR A 21 -32.71 18.76 1.00
CA THR A 21 -31.26 18.64 0.69
C THR A 21 -30.96 17.47 -0.25
N LEU A 22 -31.63 16.32 -0.07
CA LEU A 22 -31.50 15.18 -0.97
C LEU A 22 -32.08 15.48 -2.35
N ARG A 23 -33.21 16.20 -2.42
CA ARG A 23 -33.82 16.60 -3.69
C ARG A 23 -32.91 17.55 -4.46
N GLU A 24 -32.35 18.54 -3.79
CA GLU A 24 -31.38 19.49 -4.38
C GLU A 24 -30.16 18.73 -4.93
N SER A 25 -29.61 17.80 -4.15
CA SER A 25 -28.48 16.97 -4.55
C SER A 25 -28.81 16.12 -5.79
N ILE A 26 -29.99 15.49 -5.83
CA ILE A 26 -30.46 14.70 -6.97
C ILE A 26 -30.64 15.58 -8.21
N GLU A 27 -31.26 16.76 -8.08
CA GLU A 27 -31.43 17.69 -9.19
C GLU A 27 -30.10 18.23 -9.72
N HIS A 28 -29.13 18.50 -8.83
CA HIS A 28 -27.78 18.89 -9.24
C HIS A 28 -27.09 17.78 -10.04
N VAL A 29 -27.18 16.53 -9.59
CA VAL A 29 -26.68 15.36 -10.32
C VAL A 29 -27.34 15.26 -11.70
N LYS A 30 -28.67 15.43 -11.77
CA LYS A 30 -29.43 15.36 -13.04
C LYS A 30 -29.00 16.46 -14.01
N MET A 31 -28.84 17.69 -13.52
CA MET A 31 -28.37 18.82 -14.30
C MET A 31 -26.98 18.54 -14.89
N LEU A 32 -26.04 18.11 -14.06
CA LEU A 32 -24.66 17.81 -14.47
C LEU A 32 -24.59 16.58 -15.40
N TYR A 33 -25.46 15.60 -15.19
CA TYR A 33 -25.52 14.43 -16.06
C TYR A 33 -25.98 14.82 -17.49
N LYS A 34 -26.92 15.76 -17.60
CA LYS A 34 -27.47 16.24 -18.88
C LYS A 34 -26.61 17.30 -19.58
N SER A 35 -25.69 17.96 -18.87
CA SER A 35 -24.90 19.06 -19.43
C SER A 35 -23.91 18.63 -20.54
N ASP A 36 -23.51 17.36 -20.57
CA ASP A 36 -22.49 16.84 -21.49
C ASP A 36 -22.58 15.33 -21.71
N GLN A 37 -21.71 14.80 -22.58
CA GLN A 37 -21.52 13.37 -22.85
C GLN A 37 -20.25 12.79 -22.17
N ILE A 38 -19.66 13.49 -21.21
CA ILE A 38 -18.42 13.08 -20.55
C ILE A 38 -18.69 11.88 -19.65
N PRO A 39 -17.91 10.78 -19.77
CA PRO A 39 -18.12 9.60 -18.94
C PRO A 39 -17.88 9.91 -17.46
N TRP A 40 -18.73 9.34 -16.62
CA TRP A 40 -18.57 9.46 -15.16
C TRP A 40 -17.85 8.24 -14.62
N VAL A 41 -16.91 8.47 -13.72
CA VAL A 41 -16.15 7.45 -13.00
C VAL A 41 -16.39 7.69 -11.51
N ILE A 42 -17.10 6.79 -10.84
CA ILE A 42 -17.39 6.88 -9.41
C ILE A 42 -16.39 6.02 -8.65
N GLY A 43 -15.61 6.63 -7.76
CA GLY A 43 -14.72 5.90 -6.85
C GLY A 43 -15.52 5.23 -5.73
N TYR A 44 -15.57 3.90 -5.73
CA TYR A 44 -16.31 3.09 -4.75
C TYR A 44 -15.36 2.24 -3.89
N SER A 45 -15.33 2.51 -2.58
CA SER A 45 -14.49 1.77 -1.62
C SER A 45 -15.28 0.77 -0.77
N GLY A 46 -16.60 0.73 -0.91
CA GLY A 46 -17.47 -0.05 -0.01
C GLY A 46 -17.68 0.58 1.36
N GLY A 47 -17.08 1.73 1.65
CA GLY A 47 -17.32 2.49 2.87
C GLY A 47 -18.59 3.36 2.77
N LYS A 48 -18.97 3.96 3.90
CA LYS A 48 -20.18 4.79 4.04
C LYS A 48 -20.26 5.93 3.03
N ASP A 49 -19.18 6.71 2.87
CA ASP A 49 -19.17 7.92 2.04
C ASP A 49 -19.36 7.56 0.55
N SER A 50 -18.63 6.55 0.07
CA SER A 50 -18.73 6.08 -1.31
C SER A 50 -20.07 5.40 -1.62
N THR A 51 -20.66 4.71 -0.62
CA THR A 51 -21.99 4.12 -0.73
C THR A 51 -23.05 5.21 -0.83
N ALA A 52 -22.98 6.25 0.01
CA ALA A 52 -23.93 7.35 0.00
C ALA A 52 -23.98 8.07 -1.36
N ILE A 53 -22.81 8.37 -1.93
CA ILE A 53 -22.72 9.03 -3.24
C ILE A 53 -23.27 8.17 -4.35
N LEU A 54 -22.92 6.89 -4.36
CA LEU A 54 -23.43 5.99 -5.38
C LEU A 54 -24.94 5.85 -5.27
N GLN A 55 -25.50 5.79 -4.06
CA GLN A 55 -26.95 5.81 -3.86
C GLN A 55 -27.60 7.09 -4.42
N LEU A 56 -27.05 8.26 -4.10
CA LEU A 56 -27.54 9.54 -4.60
C LEU A 56 -27.57 9.56 -6.14
N ILE A 57 -26.46 9.16 -6.77
CA ILE A 57 -26.37 9.13 -8.23
C ILE A 57 -27.30 8.08 -8.82
N TRP A 58 -27.41 6.91 -8.19
CA TRP A 58 -28.30 5.85 -8.66
C TRP A 58 -29.76 6.30 -8.70
N TYR A 59 -30.23 7.00 -7.66
CA TYR A 59 -31.59 7.57 -7.64
C TYR A 59 -31.79 8.64 -8.72
N ALA A 60 -30.81 9.52 -8.92
CA ALA A 60 -30.86 10.49 -10.00
C ALA A 60 -30.97 9.82 -11.39
N LEU A 61 -30.25 8.71 -11.60
CA LEU A 61 -30.30 7.93 -12.84
C LEU A 61 -31.62 7.18 -13.03
N GLN A 62 -32.26 6.72 -11.94
CA GLN A 62 -33.60 6.13 -11.99
C GLN A 62 -34.63 7.16 -12.46
N GLU A 63 -34.58 8.39 -11.93
CA GLU A 63 -35.46 9.47 -12.38
C GLU A 63 -35.20 9.84 -13.84
N LEU A 64 -33.94 10.03 -14.23
CA LEU A 64 -33.56 10.32 -15.62
C LEU A 64 -34.00 9.21 -16.58
N LYS A 65 -34.07 7.97 -16.12
CA LYS A 65 -34.54 6.85 -16.93
C LYS A 65 -36.04 6.99 -17.21
N ILE A 66 -36.82 7.40 -16.23
CA ILE A 66 -38.26 7.70 -16.40
C ILE A 66 -38.44 8.88 -17.35
N GLU A 67 -37.56 9.89 -17.28
CA GLU A 67 -37.53 11.04 -18.18
C GLU A 67 -37.06 10.70 -19.61
N GLY A 68 -36.40 9.56 -19.83
CA GLY A 68 -35.88 9.13 -21.13
C GLY A 68 -34.46 9.62 -21.49
N ASP A 69 -33.78 10.29 -20.55
CA ASP A 69 -32.48 10.95 -20.74
C ASP A 69 -31.28 10.15 -20.18
N CYS A 70 -31.51 8.95 -19.65
CA CYS A 70 -30.49 8.11 -19.02
C CYS A 70 -29.66 7.27 -20.03
N LYS A 71 -28.82 7.93 -20.84
CA LYS A 71 -28.04 7.28 -21.93
C LYS A 71 -26.53 7.19 -21.69
N LYS A 72 -25.99 8.06 -20.84
CA LYS A 72 -24.55 8.20 -20.58
C LYS A 72 -24.06 7.15 -19.59
N LYS A 73 -22.97 6.46 -19.94
CA LYS A 73 -22.38 5.39 -19.11
C LYS A 73 -21.75 5.97 -17.85
N VAL A 74 -22.00 5.29 -16.73
CA VAL A 74 -21.45 5.59 -15.41
C VAL A 74 -20.64 4.38 -14.96
N HIS A 75 -19.33 4.57 -14.81
CA HIS A 75 -18.39 3.53 -14.43
C HIS A 75 -18.16 3.60 -12.93
N VAL A 76 -18.50 2.55 -12.20
CA VAL A 76 -18.19 2.44 -10.77
C VAL A 76 -16.90 1.67 -10.64
N ILE A 77 -15.83 2.29 -10.14
CA ILE A 77 -14.54 1.62 -9.99
C ILE A 77 -14.25 1.36 -8.52
N SER A 78 -13.80 0.14 -8.21
CA SER A 78 -13.29 -0.21 -6.90
C SER A 78 -11.90 -0.82 -7.05
N THR A 79 -10.91 -0.29 -6.33
CA THR A 79 -9.55 -0.83 -6.37
C THR A 79 -9.35 -1.79 -5.22
N ASP A 80 -9.23 -3.07 -5.56
CA ASP A 80 -8.88 -4.13 -4.63
C ASP A 80 -7.37 -4.31 -4.62
N THR A 81 -6.76 -4.07 -3.46
CA THR A 81 -5.30 -4.19 -3.29
C THR A 81 -4.84 -5.63 -3.13
N LEU A 82 -5.76 -6.60 -3.04
CA LEU A 82 -5.54 -8.01 -2.73
C LEU A 82 -4.95 -8.28 -1.34
N VAL A 83 -4.84 -7.24 -0.51
CA VAL A 83 -4.44 -7.31 0.89
C VAL A 83 -5.37 -6.49 1.80
N GLU A 84 -6.56 -6.15 1.30
CA GLU A 84 -7.62 -5.55 2.12
C GLU A 84 -8.08 -6.52 3.22
N ASN A 85 -8.66 -6.01 4.31
CA ASN A 85 -9.33 -6.87 5.29
C ASN A 85 -10.31 -7.82 4.57
N PRO A 86 -10.23 -9.16 4.76
CA PRO A 86 -11.03 -10.11 4.01
C PRO A 86 -12.54 -9.90 4.10
N ILE A 87 -13.06 -9.49 5.26
CA ILE A 87 -14.49 -9.19 5.45
C ILE A 87 -14.90 -8.02 4.55
N VAL A 88 -14.06 -6.99 4.49
CA VAL A 88 -14.28 -5.80 3.68
C VAL A 88 -14.15 -6.12 2.19
N ALA A 89 -13.16 -6.93 1.80
CA ALA A 89 -12.98 -7.38 0.43
C ALA A 89 -14.22 -8.18 -0.07
N MET A 90 -14.74 -9.07 0.78
CA MET A 90 -15.98 -9.81 0.51
C MET A 90 -17.19 -8.88 0.40
N TRP A 91 -17.33 -7.92 1.32
CA TRP A 91 -18.38 -6.90 1.31
C TRP A 91 -18.39 -6.14 -0.01
N VAL A 92 -17.25 -5.60 -0.42
CA VAL A 92 -17.08 -4.87 -1.69
C VAL A 92 -17.40 -5.78 -2.88
N GLY A 93 -16.88 -7.00 -2.90
CA GLY A 93 -17.12 -7.96 -3.98
C GLY A 93 -18.60 -8.33 -4.15
N LYS A 94 -19.31 -8.59 -3.04
CA LYS A 94 -20.76 -8.84 -3.03
C LYS A 94 -21.53 -7.60 -3.50
N SER A 95 -21.16 -6.41 -3.03
CA SER A 95 -21.78 -5.15 -3.43
C SER A 95 -21.66 -4.89 -4.94
N LEU A 96 -20.45 -5.03 -5.52
CA LEU A 96 -20.24 -4.87 -6.96
C LEU A 96 -21.05 -5.86 -7.79
N SER A 97 -21.18 -7.11 -7.33
CA SER A 97 -22.00 -8.13 -7.99
C SER A 97 -23.48 -7.76 -7.97
N LYS A 98 -23.99 -7.31 -6.82
CA LYS A 98 -25.36 -6.82 -6.67
C LYS A 98 -25.65 -5.57 -7.50
N MET A 99 -24.69 -4.64 -7.59
CA MET A 99 -24.78 -3.50 -8.49
C MET A 99 -24.89 -3.95 -9.95
N ALA A 100 -24.11 -4.94 -10.39
CA ALA A 100 -24.18 -5.43 -11.77
C ALA A 100 -25.55 -6.05 -12.09
N GLU A 101 -26.08 -6.87 -11.17
CA GLU A 101 -27.42 -7.47 -11.29
C GLU A 101 -28.51 -6.38 -11.38
N GLN A 102 -28.50 -5.45 -10.42
CA GLN A 102 -29.55 -4.42 -10.31
C GLN A 102 -29.46 -3.36 -11.40
N ALA A 103 -28.26 -2.99 -11.84
CA ALA A 103 -28.11 -2.10 -13.00
C ALA A 103 -28.74 -2.73 -14.26
N LYS A 104 -28.58 -4.05 -14.44
CA LYS A 104 -29.18 -4.77 -15.56
C LYS A 104 -30.70 -4.89 -15.43
N GLU A 105 -31.21 -5.31 -14.28
CA GLU A 105 -32.66 -5.42 -14.02
C GLU A 105 -33.37 -4.08 -14.19
N GLN A 106 -32.76 -3.02 -13.66
CA GLN A 106 -33.30 -1.66 -13.73
C GLN A 106 -32.94 -0.96 -15.04
N ASN A 107 -32.26 -1.62 -15.99
CA ASN A 107 -31.77 -1.06 -17.26
C ASN A 107 -31.13 0.34 -17.09
N LEU A 108 -30.21 0.46 -16.13
CA LEU A 108 -29.42 1.65 -15.88
C LEU A 108 -28.03 1.51 -16.52
N PRO A 109 -27.43 2.60 -17.04
CA PRO A 109 -26.13 2.57 -17.70
C PRO A 109 -24.96 2.55 -16.70
N ILE A 110 -25.08 1.80 -15.62
CA ILE A 110 -24.09 1.68 -14.54
C ILE A 110 -23.25 0.42 -14.75
N ILE A 111 -21.93 0.56 -14.74
CA ILE A 111 -21.00 -0.54 -15.01
C ILE A 111 -19.98 -0.61 -13.87
N PRO A 112 -20.08 -1.59 -12.96
CA PRO A 112 -19.08 -1.81 -11.91
C PRO A 112 -17.81 -2.48 -12.47
N HIS A 113 -16.64 -2.04 -11.98
CA HIS A 113 -15.31 -2.54 -12.31
C HIS A 113 -14.53 -2.80 -11.02
N ARG A 114 -14.09 -4.05 -10.83
CA ARG A 114 -13.07 -4.39 -9.82
C ARG A 114 -11.69 -4.26 -10.45
N LEU A 115 -10.93 -3.26 -10.03
CA LEU A 115 -9.56 -3.02 -10.46
C LEU A 115 -8.61 -3.72 -9.49
N THR A 116 -7.54 -4.30 -10.00
CA THR A 116 -6.47 -4.90 -9.19
C THR A 116 -5.11 -4.39 -9.68
N PRO A 117 -4.09 -4.35 -8.81
CA PRO A 117 -2.74 -4.04 -9.23
C PRO A 117 -2.17 -5.11 -10.17
N GLU A 118 -1.33 -4.66 -11.11
CA GLU A 118 -0.52 -5.56 -11.93
C GLU A 118 0.31 -6.48 -11.04
N VAL A 119 0.56 -7.72 -11.48
CA VAL A 119 1.24 -8.76 -10.68
C VAL A 119 2.57 -8.26 -10.11
N LYS A 120 3.40 -7.60 -10.94
CA LYS A 120 4.69 -7.02 -10.52
C LYS A 120 4.59 -5.97 -9.41
N ASP A 121 3.41 -5.38 -9.21
CA ASP A 121 3.12 -4.30 -8.28
C ASP A 121 2.36 -4.76 -7.04
N ARG A 122 1.94 -6.02 -6.98
CA ARG A 122 1.26 -6.61 -5.81
C ARG A 122 2.13 -6.61 -4.56
N PHE A 123 1.47 -6.63 -3.40
CA PHE A 123 2.12 -6.44 -2.11
C PHE A 123 3.19 -7.51 -1.85
N TRP A 124 2.83 -8.80 -1.94
CA TRP A 124 3.74 -9.90 -1.69
C TRP A 124 4.82 -10.04 -2.76
N VAL A 125 4.53 -9.71 -4.03
CA VAL A 125 5.55 -9.68 -5.09
C VAL A 125 6.63 -8.63 -4.80
N ASN A 126 6.27 -7.44 -4.32
CA ASN A 126 7.27 -6.45 -3.93
C ASN A 126 8.01 -6.85 -2.64
N LEU A 127 7.31 -7.36 -1.64
CA LEU A 127 7.90 -7.65 -0.32
C LEU A 127 8.72 -8.96 -0.33
N ILE A 128 8.15 -10.07 -0.80
CA ILE A 128 8.78 -11.41 -0.87
C ILE A 128 9.59 -11.58 -2.17
N GLY A 129 9.07 -11.11 -3.32
CA GLY A 129 9.80 -11.19 -4.58
C GLY A 129 11.01 -10.27 -4.58
N LYS A 130 10.79 -8.95 -4.58
CA LYS A 130 11.87 -7.94 -4.69
C LYS A 130 12.64 -7.72 -3.39
N GLY A 131 12.03 -8.04 -2.23
CA GLY A 131 12.62 -7.80 -0.92
C GLY A 131 12.36 -6.39 -0.40
N TYR A 132 11.31 -5.70 -0.82
CA TYR A 132 11.05 -4.34 -0.32
C TYR A 132 10.75 -4.39 1.18
N PRO A 133 11.31 -3.47 1.99
CA PRO A 133 10.88 -3.36 3.38
C PRO A 133 9.40 -3.00 3.44
N ALA A 134 8.73 -3.45 4.51
CA ALA A 134 7.35 -3.09 4.77
C ALA A 134 7.15 -1.56 4.71
N PRO A 135 6.00 -1.07 4.19
CA PRO A 135 5.75 0.36 4.04
C PRO A 135 5.93 1.14 5.35
N ARG A 136 6.58 2.31 5.26
CA ARG A 136 6.78 3.25 6.38
C ARG A 136 6.43 4.66 5.94
N TYR A 137 6.32 5.60 6.88
CA TYR A 137 5.97 6.99 6.58
C TYR A 137 6.80 7.61 5.45
N LYS A 138 8.13 7.48 5.52
CA LYS A 138 9.06 7.99 4.49
C LYS A 138 9.23 7.07 3.27
N PHE A 139 8.63 5.88 3.28
CA PHE A 139 8.77 4.88 2.22
C PHE A 139 7.44 4.14 1.96
N ARG A 140 6.40 4.92 1.65
CA ARG A 140 5.03 4.43 1.45
C ARG A 140 4.78 4.03 0.00
N TRP A 141 5.40 2.94 -0.44
CA TRP A 141 5.29 2.45 -1.82
C TRP A 141 3.94 1.79 -2.14
N CYS A 142 3.20 1.32 -1.12
CA CYS A 142 1.95 0.56 -1.31
C CYS A 142 0.80 1.42 -1.87
N THR A 143 0.62 2.65 -1.41
CA THR A 143 -0.50 3.50 -1.84
C THR A 143 -0.45 3.78 -3.35
N ASP A 144 0.72 4.18 -3.84
CA ASP A 144 0.91 4.51 -5.25
C ASP A 144 0.67 3.28 -6.15
N ARG A 145 1.31 2.15 -5.82
CA ARG A 145 1.26 0.92 -6.63
C ARG A 145 -0.07 0.19 -6.55
N LEU A 146 -0.63 0.04 -5.35
CA LEU A 146 -1.79 -0.82 -5.11
C LEU A 146 -3.11 -0.08 -5.29
N LYS A 147 -3.18 1.22 -4.98
CA LYS A 147 -4.44 2.00 -5.02
C LYS A 147 -4.48 3.01 -6.16
N ILE A 148 -3.45 3.83 -6.31
CA ILE A 148 -3.46 4.96 -7.26
C ILE A 148 -3.23 4.48 -8.70
N SER A 149 -2.22 3.66 -8.95
CA SER A 149 -1.85 3.20 -10.29
C SER A 149 -2.97 2.46 -11.04
N PRO A 150 -3.71 1.52 -10.42
CA PRO A 150 -4.81 0.82 -11.12
C PRO A 150 -5.94 1.78 -11.51
N SER A 151 -6.34 2.67 -10.59
CA SER A 151 -7.34 3.70 -10.85
C SER A 151 -6.90 4.68 -11.94
N ASN A 152 -5.67 5.19 -11.85
CA ASN A 152 -5.13 6.12 -12.84
C ASN A 152 -5.03 5.50 -14.22
N THR A 153 -4.65 4.21 -14.32
CA THR A 153 -4.59 3.49 -15.59
C THR A 153 -5.98 3.40 -16.23
N PHE A 154 -7.01 3.07 -15.43
CA PHE A 154 -8.39 3.05 -15.91
C PHE A 154 -8.86 4.43 -16.38
N ILE A 155 -8.63 5.48 -15.59
CA ILE A 155 -9.06 6.85 -15.90
C ILE A 155 -8.33 7.38 -17.13
N LYS A 156 -7.02 7.16 -17.26
CA LYS A 156 -6.24 7.57 -18.44
C LYS A 156 -6.72 6.87 -19.72
N ASN A 157 -7.07 5.59 -19.64
CA ASN A 157 -7.65 4.87 -20.76
C ASN A 157 -9.03 5.44 -21.15
N MET A 158 -9.80 5.95 -20.18
CA MET A 158 -11.07 6.63 -20.44
C MET A 158 -10.87 7.99 -21.09
N THR A 159 -10.00 8.84 -20.55
CA THR A 159 -9.72 10.17 -21.11
C THR A 159 -9.09 10.08 -22.49
N ALA A 160 -8.25 9.07 -22.76
CA ALA A 160 -7.70 8.83 -24.09
C ALA A 160 -8.77 8.49 -25.14
N LYS A 161 -9.87 7.83 -24.74
CA LYS A 161 -10.97 7.44 -25.65
C LYS A 161 -12.04 8.53 -25.78
N ASN A 162 -12.32 9.26 -24.71
CA ASN A 162 -13.47 10.16 -24.60
C ASN A 162 -13.08 11.64 -24.52
N GLY A 163 -11.79 11.97 -24.47
CA GLY A 163 -11.25 13.33 -24.34
C GLY A 163 -11.19 13.82 -22.88
N GLU A 164 -12.28 13.63 -22.14
CA GLU A 164 -12.43 14.06 -20.74
C GLU A 164 -13.08 12.95 -19.88
N ALA A 165 -13.00 13.07 -18.56
CA ALA A 165 -13.76 12.25 -17.60
C ALA A 165 -14.18 13.07 -16.38
N ILE A 166 -15.33 12.73 -15.78
CA ILE A 166 -15.77 13.27 -14.48
C ILE A 166 -15.53 12.18 -13.42
N LEU A 167 -14.65 12.45 -12.46
CA LEU A 167 -14.35 11.60 -11.33
C LEU A 167 -15.19 12.03 -10.13
N VAL A 168 -16.09 11.16 -9.68
CA VAL A 168 -16.93 11.41 -8.49
C VAL A 168 -16.27 10.81 -7.25
N LEU A 169 -16.06 11.63 -6.22
CA LEU A 169 -15.38 11.25 -4.98
C LEU A 169 -16.18 11.64 -3.72
N GLY A 170 -16.03 10.84 -2.67
CA GLY A 170 -16.62 11.07 -1.34
C GLY A 170 -15.81 11.89 -0.37
N THR A 171 -15.01 12.82 -0.88
CA THR A 171 -14.26 13.74 -0.03
C THR A 171 -15.19 14.77 0.61
N ARG A 172 -15.04 14.99 1.92
CA ARG A 172 -15.84 15.96 2.69
C ARG A 172 -14.93 16.95 3.42
N LYS A 173 -15.37 18.21 3.52
CA LYS A 173 -14.65 19.26 4.25
C LYS A 173 -14.57 18.95 5.75
N ALA A 174 -15.59 18.28 6.28
CA ALA A 174 -15.65 17.85 7.68
C ALA A 174 -14.68 16.69 8.04
N GLU A 175 -13.93 16.12 7.09
CA GLU A 175 -12.98 15.03 7.41
C GLU A 175 -11.70 15.50 8.10
N SER A 176 -11.15 16.67 7.71
CA SER A 176 -10.01 17.30 8.37
C SER A 176 -9.79 18.73 7.88
N THR A 177 -9.13 19.55 8.69
CA THR A 177 -8.71 20.92 8.33
C THR A 177 -7.84 20.93 7.06
N ALA A 178 -6.89 20.00 6.95
CA ALA A 178 -6.03 19.85 5.77
C ALA A 178 -6.83 19.49 4.50
N ARG A 179 -7.87 18.66 4.61
CA ARG A 179 -8.73 18.33 3.47
C ARG A 179 -9.62 19.50 3.07
N ALA A 180 -10.20 20.21 4.03
CA ALA A 180 -10.96 21.43 3.76
C ALA A 180 -10.13 22.45 2.98
N ALA A 181 -8.92 22.77 3.48
CA ALA A 181 -8.01 23.70 2.82
C ALA A 181 -7.62 23.25 1.39
N SER A 182 -7.40 21.95 1.19
CA SER A 182 -7.13 21.41 -0.15
C SER A 182 -8.33 21.54 -1.08
N MET A 183 -9.54 21.22 -0.62
CA MET A 183 -10.76 21.34 -1.41
C MET A 183 -11.04 22.80 -1.78
N ASP A 184 -10.95 23.70 -0.81
CA ASP A 184 -11.15 25.14 -1.01
C ASP A 184 -10.17 25.73 -2.02
N LYS A 185 -8.92 25.23 -2.04
CA LYS A 185 -7.92 25.63 -3.05
C LYS A 185 -8.35 25.28 -4.47
N PHE A 186 -8.87 24.08 -4.70
CA PHE A 186 -9.32 23.65 -6.03
C PHE A 186 -10.66 24.28 -6.42
N GLU A 187 -11.57 24.48 -5.46
CA GLU A 187 -12.83 25.20 -5.65
C GLU A 187 -12.60 26.67 -6.04
N ASN A 188 -11.55 27.31 -5.51
CA ASN A 188 -11.19 28.69 -5.79
C ASN A 188 -10.10 28.86 -6.84
N SER A 189 -9.76 27.79 -7.56
CA SER A 189 -8.83 27.85 -8.68
C SER A 189 -9.34 28.79 -9.77
N LYS A 190 -8.52 29.76 -10.18
CA LYS A 190 -8.86 30.71 -11.26
C LYS A 190 -8.88 30.06 -12.65
N THR A 191 -8.25 28.90 -12.80
CA THR A 191 -8.18 28.15 -14.06
C THR A 191 -9.38 27.24 -14.28
N ASN A 192 -10.18 27.02 -13.23
CA ASN A 192 -11.34 26.13 -13.29
C ASN A 192 -12.49 26.73 -14.10
N THR A 193 -12.59 26.30 -15.36
CA THR A 193 -13.62 26.73 -16.31
C THR A 193 -15.01 26.17 -16.00
N ARG A 194 -15.13 25.19 -15.10
CA ARG A 194 -16.40 24.50 -14.78
C ARG A 194 -16.90 24.72 -13.35
N LYS A 195 -16.35 25.72 -12.65
CA LYS A 195 -16.76 26.07 -11.29
C LYS A 195 -18.28 26.29 -11.13
N ALA A 196 -18.92 26.93 -12.12
CA ALA A 196 -20.36 27.18 -12.11
C ALA A 196 -21.21 25.89 -12.11
N LEU A 197 -20.65 24.77 -12.57
CA LEU A 197 -21.30 23.45 -12.56
C LEU A 197 -21.01 22.66 -11.25
N GLY A 198 -20.23 23.22 -10.33
CA GLY A 198 -19.81 22.55 -9.09
C GLY A 198 -18.69 21.52 -9.30
N LEU A 199 -17.96 21.61 -10.41
CA LEU A 199 -16.80 20.76 -10.71
C LEU A 199 -15.49 21.44 -10.27
N THR A 200 -14.51 20.63 -9.88
CA THR A 200 -13.14 21.08 -9.58
C THR A 200 -12.11 20.40 -10.48
N GLU A 201 -10.92 20.98 -10.61
CA GLU A 201 -9.82 20.39 -11.37
C GLU A 201 -9.15 19.26 -10.57
N ASN A 202 -8.69 18.21 -11.27
CA ASN A 202 -7.83 17.21 -10.66
C ASN A 202 -6.36 17.66 -10.68
N GLY A 203 -5.68 17.62 -9.53
CA GLY A 203 -4.27 18.06 -9.42
C GLY A 203 -3.23 17.14 -10.06
N SER A 204 -3.59 15.91 -10.44
CA SER A 204 -2.64 14.91 -10.96
C SER A 204 -3.01 14.37 -12.35
N LEU A 205 -4.29 14.38 -12.72
CA LEU A 205 -4.77 13.86 -14.00
C LEU A 205 -5.29 15.01 -14.86
N GLU A 206 -4.66 15.22 -16.01
CA GLU A 206 -5.13 16.17 -17.01
C GLU A 206 -6.49 15.75 -17.58
N ARG A 207 -7.36 16.73 -17.87
CA ARG A 207 -8.69 16.54 -18.47
C ARG A 207 -9.61 15.63 -17.64
N VAL A 208 -9.41 15.63 -16.32
CA VAL A 208 -10.29 14.98 -15.35
C VAL A 208 -10.88 16.05 -14.43
N TRP A 209 -12.20 16.10 -14.37
CA TRP A 209 -12.96 16.96 -13.48
C TRP A 209 -13.40 16.18 -12.25
N VAL A 210 -13.34 16.78 -11.06
CA VAL A 210 -13.75 16.14 -9.82
C VAL A 210 -15.12 16.68 -9.39
N TYR A 211 -16.01 15.77 -9.01
CA TYR A 211 -17.33 16.06 -8.46
C TYR A 211 -17.47 15.46 -7.06
N ALA A 212 -17.80 16.27 -6.06
CA ALA A 212 -17.92 15.86 -4.66
C ALA A 212 -19.32 16.22 -4.11
N PRO A 213 -20.37 15.44 -4.39
CA PRO A 213 -21.75 15.80 -4.09
C PRO A 213 -22.07 15.91 -2.60
N ILE A 214 -21.28 15.26 -1.74
CA ILE A 214 -21.46 15.27 -0.28
C ILE A 214 -20.40 16.11 0.44
N ALA A 215 -19.72 17.03 -0.27
CA ALA A 215 -18.59 17.80 0.26
C ALA A 215 -18.88 18.50 1.60
N ASN A 216 -20.11 18.96 1.79
CA ASN A 216 -20.56 19.69 2.99
C ASN A 216 -21.22 18.81 4.06
N TRP A 217 -21.26 17.48 3.86
CA TRP A 217 -21.89 16.58 4.82
C TRP A 217 -20.97 16.26 5.99
N SER A 218 -21.54 16.20 7.20
CA SER A 218 -20.87 15.66 8.38
C SER A 218 -20.87 14.12 8.38
N ASN A 219 -20.19 13.50 9.36
CA ASN A 219 -20.22 12.04 9.52
C ASN A 219 -21.64 11.53 9.79
N ASP A 220 -22.36 12.24 10.65
CA ASP A 220 -23.71 11.86 11.07
C ASP A 220 -24.70 12.04 9.92
N ASP A 221 -24.53 13.08 9.09
CA ASP A 221 -25.38 13.29 7.92
C ASP A 221 -25.34 12.09 6.96
N VAL A 222 -24.15 11.53 6.73
CA VAL A 222 -23.97 10.34 5.88
C VAL A 222 -24.72 9.15 6.46
N TRP A 223 -24.62 8.90 7.76
CA TRP A 223 -25.32 7.78 8.40
C TRP A 223 -26.83 7.98 8.48
N VAL A 224 -27.30 9.18 8.79
CA VAL A 224 -28.72 9.54 8.75
C VAL A 224 -29.28 9.24 7.36
N TYR A 225 -28.58 9.64 6.30
CA TYR A 225 -28.97 9.31 4.93
C TYR A 225 -29.00 7.81 4.65
N LEU A 226 -27.92 7.08 4.95
CA LEU A 226 -27.83 5.64 4.68
C LEU A 226 -28.87 4.82 5.45
N ASN A 227 -29.23 5.23 6.67
CA ASN A 227 -30.24 4.56 7.48
C ASN A 227 -31.67 4.95 7.07
N SER A 228 -31.88 6.17 6.58
CA SER A 228 -33.20 6.67 6.19
C SER A 228 -33.60 6.29 4.77
N VAL A 229 -32.62 6.06 3.89
CA VAL A 229 -32.84 5.80 2.46
C VAL A 229 -32.37 4.40 2.10
N LYS A 230 -33.27 3.63 1.49
CA LYS A 230 -33.00 2.26 1.08
C LYS A 230 -31.86 2.22 0.06
N ASN A 231 -31.06 1.16 0.10
CA ASN A 231 -30.06 0.93 -0.92
C ASN A 231 -30.72 0.48 -2.25
N PRO A 232 -30.46 1.15 -3.39
CA PRO A 232 -31.14 0.88 -4.66
C PRO A 232 -30.59 -0.33 -5.43
N TRP A 233 -29.47 -0.92 -5.00
CA TRP A 233 -28.95 -2.18 -5.55
C TRP A 233 -29.15 -3.38 -4.61
N SER A 234 -30.14 -3.32 -3.73
CA SER A 234 -30.58 -4.46 -2.90
C SER A 234 -29.48 -5.04 -2.00
N PHE A 235 -28.55 -4.19 -1.56
CA PHE A 235 -27.50 -4.56 -0.61
C PHE A 235 -27.68 -3.72 0.67
N PRO A 236 -28.13 -4.30 1.79
CA PRO A 236 -28.66 -3.51 2.90
C PRO A 236 -27.61 -2.63 3.61
N ASN A 237 -27.98 -1.37 3.86
CA ASN A 237 -27.10 -0.43 4.59
C ASN A 237 -26.93 -0.78 6.08
N HIS A 238 -27.85 -1.56 6.65
CA HIS A 238 -27.69 -2.03 8.02
C HIS A 238 -26.51 -3.01 8.18
N ASP A 239 -26.23 -3.82 7.16
CA ASP A 239 -25.06 -4.71 7.16
C ASP A 239 -23.76 -3.90 7.13
N LEU A 240 -23.76 -2.79 6.38
CA LEU A 240 -22.64 -1.84 6.39
C LEU A 240 -22.43 -1.26 7.79
N MET A 241 -23.50 -0.81 8.44
CA MET A 241 -23.45 -0.31 9.83
C MET A 241 -22.92 -1.39 10.78
N GLY A 242 -23.41 -2.63 10.67
CA GLY A 242 -22.96 -3.77 11.47
C GLY A 242 -21.46 -4.04 11.31
N MET A 243 -20.92 -3.88 10.09
CA MET A 243 -19.48 -3.99 9.85
C MET A 243 -18.68 -2.89 10.55
N TYR A 244 -19.18 -1.64 10.58
CA TYR A 244 -18.54 -0.55 11.33
C TYR A 244 -18.67 -0.74 12.84
N GLN A 245 -19.80 -1.24 13.33
CA GLN A 245 -20.03 -1.60 14.73
C GLN A 245 -19.04 -2.66 15.20
N GLY A 246 -18.94 -3.78 14.48
CA GLY A 246 -18.01 -4.85 14.82
C GLY A 246 -16.55 -4.43 14.80
N ALA A 247 -16.19 -3.40 14.03
CA ALA A 247 -14.84 -2.86 13.97
C ALA A 247 -14.55 -1.74 14.97
N THR A 248 -15.50 -1.44 15.86
CA THR A 248 -15.36 -0.43 16.91
C THR A 248 -15.08 -1.14 18.24
N GLU A 249 -14.14 -0.62 19.02
CA GLU A 249 -13.78 -1.20 20.32
C GLU A 249 -15.00 -1.18 21.26
N GLY A 250 -15.33 -2.33 21.86
CA GLY A 250 -16.51 -2.49 22.72
C GLY A 250 -17.83 -2.75 21.98
N GLY A 251 -17.84 -2.72 20.63
CA GLY A 251 -18.99 -3.14 19.82
C GLY A 251 -20.21 -2.21 19.88
N GLU A 252 -20.14 -1.10 20.62
CA GLU A 252 -21.25 -0.17 20.79
C GLU A 252 -21.16 1.02 19.80
N CYS A 253 -22.30 1.33 19.17
CA CYS A 253 -22.55 2.61 18.51
C CYS A 253 -23.28 3.51 19.51
N PRO A 254 -22.66 4.56 20.07
CA PRO A 254 -23.43 5.52 20.84
C PRO A 254 -24.48 6.16 19.92
N LEU A 255 -25.77 5.99 20.25
CA LEU A 255 -26.81 6.83 19.69
C LEU A 255 -26.51 8.25 20.17
N VAL A 256 -26.07 9.12 19.27
CA VAL A 256 -25.65 10.48 19.57
C VAL A 256 -26.86 11.25 20.13
N VAL A 257 -26.92 11.40 21.45
CA VAL A 257 -27.87 12.30 22.12
C VAL A 257 -27.26 13.70 22.30
N ASP A 258 -25.93 13.84 22.15
CA ASP A 258 -25.19 15.10 22.27
C ASP A 258 -23.96 15.18 21.36
N LYS A 259 -23.60 16.40 20.91
CA LYS A 259 -22.53 16.72 19.94
C LYS A 259 -21.11 16.34 20.40
N SER A 260 -20.97 15.98 21.67
CA SER A 260 -19.71 15.57 22.31
C SER A 260 -19.44 14.06 22.19
N THR A 261 -20.45 13.26 21.84
CA THR A 261 -20.33 11.81 21.77
C THR A 261 -19.95 11.38 20.36
N GLN A 262 -18.79 10.74 20.20
CA GLN A 262 -18.27 10.31 18.91
C GLN A 262 -19.16 9.19 18.34
N SER A 263 -19.78 9.43 17.18
CA SER A 263 -20.60 8.42 16.51
C SER A 263 -19.76 7.28 15.96
N CYS A 264 -20.34 6.09 15.89
CA CYS A 264 -19.72 4.99 15.16
C CYS A 264 -19.57 5.36 13.67
N GLY A 265 -18.39 5.09 13.10
CA GLY A 265 -18.08 5.48 11.72
C GLY A 265 -16.68 6.07 11.50
N ASP A 266 -15.90 6.29 12.57
CA ASP A 266 -14.48 6.65 12.46
C ASP A 266 -13.57 5.43 12.26
N SER A 267 -14.07 4.21 12.50
CA SER A 267 -13.33 2.98 12.25
C SER A 267 -12.90 2.90 10.78
N ARG A 268 -11.59 3.00 10.55
CA ARG A 268 -10.98 2.96 9.22
C ARG A 268 -10.59 1.53 8.89
N PHE A 269 -11.25 0.97 7.89
CA PHE A 269 -10.84 -0.31 7.32
C PHE A 269 -9.56 -0.13 6.49
N GLY A 270 -8.53 -0.89 6.86
CA GLY A 270 -7.25 -0.91 6.18
C GLY A 270 -6.93 -2.26 5.56
N CYS A 271 -5.76 -2.31 4.91
CA CYS A 271 -5.15 -3.56 4.50
C CYS A 271 -4.70 -4.34 5.75
N TYR A 272 -4.94 -5.65 5.80
CA TYR A 272 -4.55 -6.47 6.98
C TYR A 272 -3.03 -6.50 7.20
N VAL A 273 -2.24 -6.17 6.17
CA VAL A 273 -0.76 -6.04 6.22
C VAL A 273 -0.26 -4.64 6.55
N CYS A 274 -1.15 -3.70 6.92
CA CYS A 274 -0.77 -2.29 7.05
C CYS A 274 0.14 -2.03 8.27
N THR A 275 1.39 -1.63 8.00
CA THR A 275 2.41 -1.28 9.00
C THR A 275 2.52 0.22 9.26
N MET A 276 1.62 1.04 8.71
CA MET A 276 1.62 2.50 8.94
C MET A 276 1.10 2.91 10.32
N VAL A 277 0.41 1.98 10.99
CA VAL A 277 -0.06 2.09 12.37
C VAL A 277 0.64 1.01 13.19
N SER A 278 0.73 1.16 14.50
CA SER A 278 1.30 0.12 15.37
C SER A 278 0.43 -1.13 15.39
N GLU A 279 -0.89 -0.96 15.48
CA GLU A 279 -1.85 -2.05 15.58
C GLU A 279 -3.04 -1.84 14.64
N ASP A 280 -3.55 -2.93 14.07
CA ASP A 280 -4.83 -2.91 13.36
C ASP A 280 -5.98 -3.01 14.37
N LYS A 281 -6.34 -1.85 14.94
CA LYS A 281 -7.44 -1.75 15.90
C LYS A 281 -8.76 -2.26 15.33
N SER A 282 -8.99 -2.07 14.03
CA SER A 282 -10.25 -2.46 13.38
C SER A 282 -10.40 -3.98 13.32
N MET A 283 -9.34 -4.68 12.89
CA MET A 283 -9.32 -6.13 12.81
C MET A 283 -9.29 -6.76 14.21
N ASN A 284 -8.52 -6.19 15.14
CA ASN A 284 -8.50 -6.65 16.53
C ASN A 284 -9.86 -6.50 17.20
N ALA A 285 -10.56 -5.37 17.00
CA ALA A 285 -11.91 -5.16 17.51
C ALA A 285 -12.92 -6.15 16.89
N MET A 286 -12.83 -6.41 15.58
CA MET A 286 -13.68 -7.41 14.93
C MET A 286 -13.55 -8.78 15.58
N ILE A 287 -12.32 -9.22 15.86
CA ILE A 287 -12.06 -10.51 16.49
C ILE A 287 -12.52 -10.50 17.95
N ALA A 288 -12.24 -9.44 18.70
CA ALA A 288 -12.62 -9.34 20.11
C ALA A 288 -14.13 -9.27 20.33
N ASN A 289 -14.86 -8.66 19.39
CA ASN A 289 -16.32 -8.51 19.46
C ASN A 289 -17.07 -9.76 18.96
N ASP A 290 -16.40 -10.68 18.26
CA ASP A 290 -17.03 -11.84 17.62
C ASP A 290 -16.05 -13.02 17.51
N GLU A 291 -16.24 -14.03 18.36
CA GLU A 291 -15.42 -15.26 18.38
C GLU A 291 -15.46 -16.01 17.03
N GLU A 292 -16.51 -15.86 16.21
CA GLU A 292 -16.54 -16.46 14.88
C GLU A 292 -15.53 -15.82 13.91
N LYS A 293 -14.88 -14.71 14.30
CA LYS A 293 -13.86 -14.02 13.51
C LYS A 293 -12.42 -14.37 13.91
N GLU A 294 -12.21 -15.27 14.87
CA GLU A 294 -10.87 -15.71 15.29
C GLU A 294 -10.01 -16.28 14.15
N TRP A 295 -10.62 -16.79 13.08
CA TRP A 295 -9.91 -17.23 11.88
C TRP A 295 -9.07 -16.13 11.21
N MET A 296 -9.27 -14.85 11.57
CA MET A 296 -8.46 -13.72 11.11
C MET A 296 -7.13 -13.57 11.87
N TYR A 297 -6.94 -14.23 13.02
CA TYR A 297 -5.71 -14.15 13.81
C TYR A 297 -4.42 -14.46 13.02
N PRO A 298 -4.37 -15.47 12.14
CA PRO A 298 -3.19 -15.70 11.31
C PRO A 298 -2.76 -14.49 10.47
N LEU A 299 -3.72 -13.66 10.03
CA LEU A 299 -3.44 -12.43 9.28
C LEU A 299 -2.86 -11.33 10.18
N VAL A 300 -3.37 -11.22 11.41
CA VAL A 300 -2.83 -10.34 12.45
C VAL A 300 -1.39 -10.75 12.79
N SER A 301 -1.13 -12.04 12.98
CA SER A 301 0.22 -12.56 13.24
C SER A 301 1.17 -12.25 12.09
N LEU A 302 0.73 -12.47 10.85
CA LEU A 302 1.53 -12.17 9.65
C LEU A 302 1.88 -10.69 9.53
N ARG A 303 0.95 -9.79 9.86
CA ARG A 303 1.21 -8.35 9.96
C ARG A 303 2.30 -8.05 10.99
N ASN A 304 2.20 -8.65 12.18
CA ASN A 304 3.11 -8.40 13.30
C ASN A 304 4.54 -8.92 13.04
N GLU A 305 4.71 -9.87 12.12
CA GLU A 305 6.04 -10.32 11.67
C GLU A 305 6.83 -9.21 10.96
N ILE A 306 6.15 -8.35 10.20
CA ILE A 306 6.75 -7.28 9.39
C ILE A 306 6.61 -5.88 10.00
N GLU A 307 5.86 -5.77 11.09
CA GLU A 307 5.61 -4.53 11.80
C GLU A 307 6.82 -4.15 12.68
N VAL A 308 7.20 -2.87 12.59
CA VAL A 308 8.38 -2.33 13.30
C VAL A 308 8.06 -1.12 14.17
N ASN A 309 6.81 -0.66 14.13
CA ASN A 309 6.36 0.42 14.98
C ASN A 309 6.04 -0.15 16.36
N ASP A 310 6.01 0.70 17.38
CA ASP A 310 5.52 0.34 18.70
C ASP A 310 5.34 1.63 19.49
N ALA A 311 4.32 1.70 20.34
CA ALA A 311 4.16 2.82 21.26
C ALA A 311 5.28 2.79 22.34
N ASN A 312 5.77 1.61 22.67
CA ASN A 312 6.90 1.44 23.57
C ASN A 312 8.23 1.59 22.81
N HIS A 313 8.98 2.64 23.14
CA HIS A 313 10.26 2.98 22.51
C HIS A 313 11.28 1.82 22.52
N GLN A 314 11.39 1.07 23.64
CA GLN A 314 12.32 -0.04 23.76
C GLN A 314 11.96 -1.20 22.82
N LYS A 315 10.66 -1.55 22.77
CA LYS A 315 10.16 -2.57 21.83
C LYS A 315 10.33 -2.14 20.37
N LYS A 316 10.09 -0.86 20.06
CA LYS A 316 10.34 -0.28 18.73
C LYS A 316 11.80 -0.49 18.31
N ILE A 317 12.74 -0.21 19.22
CA ILE A 317 14.18 -0.43 19.00
C ILE A 317 14.48 -1.91 18.72
N GLU A 318 13.93 -2.83 19.50
CA GLU A 318 14.15 -4.27 19.29
C GLU A 318 13.61 -4.74 17.93
N LYS A 319 12.40 -4.31 17.56
CA LYS A 319 11.81 -4.62 16.26
C LYS A 319 12.62 -4.05 15.10
N LEU A 320 13.12 -2.81 15.21
CA LEU A 320 13.97 -2.18 14.21
C LEU A 320 15.31 -2.90 14.06
N THR A 321 15.90 -3.38 15.16
CA THR A 321 17.12 -4.19 15.13
C THR A 321 16.89 -5.51 14.41
N ARG A 322 15.79 -6.20 14.72
CA ARG A 322 15.38 -7.43 14.06
C ARG A 322 15.15 -7.23 12.56
N ASP A 323 14.41 -6.19 12.17
CA ASP A 323 14.18 -5.86 10.75
C ASP A 323 15.50 -5.58 10.03
N LYS A 324 16.41 -4.81 10.65
CA LYS A 324 17.72 -4.52 10.10
C LYS A 324 18.56 -5.78 9.89
N ALA A 325 18.54 -6.74 10.81
CA ALA A 325 19.25 -8.02 10.69
C ALA A 325 18.70 -8.93 9.58
N ASN A 326 17.47 -8.68 9.13
CA ASN A 326 16.82 -9.38 8.03
C ASN A 326 17.02 -8.69 6.67
N ARG A 327 17.80 -7.60 6.62
CA ARG A 327 18.00 -6.80 5.42
C ARG A 327 19.45 -6.80 4.98
N ASP A 328 19.65 -6.85 3.67
CA ASP A 328 20.96 -6.71 3.05
C ASP A 328 21.47 -5.30 3.35
N PHE A 329 22.76 -5.14 3.63
CA PHE A 329 23.35 -3.83 3.86
C PHE A 329 23.56 -3.02 2.56
N ARG A 330 23.51 -3.71 1.41
CA ARG A 330 23.60 -3.13 0.07
C ARG A 330 22.20 -2.78 -0.42
N ARG A 331 22.04 -1.63 -1.08
CA ARG A 331 20.80 -1.30 -1.82
C ARG A 331 20.63 -2.31 -2.97
N MET A 332 19.44 -2.37 -3.58
CA MET A 332 19.15 -3.34 -4.66
C MET A 332 20.16 -3.33 -5.82
N ASN A 333 20.76 -2.17 -6.10
CA ASN A 333 21.79 -2.00 -7.13
C ASN A 333 23.23 -2.24 -6.63
N GLY A 334 23.42 -2.74 -5.41
CA GLY A 334 24.74 -2.98 -4.79
C GLY A 334 25.32 -1.77 -4.07
N ARG A 335 24.77 -0.58 -4.24
CA ARG A 335 25.35 0.63 -3.65
C ARG A 335 25.22 0.62 -2.13
N LEU A 336 26.27 1.09 -1.47
CA LEU A 336 26.25 1.43 -0.06
C LEU A 336 25.78 2.87 0.10
N THR A 337 24.82 3.12 0.98
CA THR A 337 24.29 4.46 1.26
C THR A 337 24.44 4.71 2.74
N VAL A 338 25.08 5.83 3.11
CA VAL A 338 25.26 6.23 4.50
C VAL A 338 24.16 7.19 4.90
N HIS A 339 23.57 6.99 6.06
CA HIS A 339 22.70 7.96 6.71
C HIS A 339 23.39 8.50 7.96
N ILE A 340 23.44 9.82 8.08
CA ILE A 340 24.03 10.53 9.22
C ILE A 340 22.89 11.14 10.03
N SER A 341 22.87 10.84 11.32
CA SER A 341 21.91 11.37 12.29
C SER A 341 22.64 12.03 13.45
N LYS A 342 21.90 12.73 14.31
CA LYS A 342 22.40 13.28 15.59
C LYS A 342 23.00 12.22 16.52
N HIS A 343 22.62 10.95 16.33
CA HIS A 343 23.09 9.82 17.14
C HIS A 343 24.26 9.08 16.50
N GLY A 344 24.59 9.30 15.23
CA GLY A 344 25.67 8.59 14.55
C GLY A 344 25.40 8.36 13.08
N ALA A 345 26.33 7.68 12.42
CA ALA A 345 26.30 7.38 11.00
C ALA A 345 26.34 5.86 10.75
N ASP A 346 25.42 5.37 9.92
CA ASP A 346 25.38 3.96 9.56
C ASP A 346 24.86 3.73 8.13
N LEU A 347 25.02 2.50 7.64
CA LEU A 347 24.48 2.08 6.36
C LEU A 347 22.95 2.05 6.41
N VAL A 348 22.32 2.57 5.36
CA VAL A 348 20.89 2.42 5.10
C VAL A 348 20.66 1.01 4.56
N PRO A 349 19.92 0.14 5.28
CA PRO A 349 19.68 -1.21 4.80
C PRO A 349 18.93 -1.21 3.46
N GLY A 350 19.21 -2.21 2.65
CA GLY A 350 18.59 -2.50 1.37
C GLY A 350 17.44 -3.49 1.49
N PRO A 351 17.27 -4.42 0.53
CA PRO A 351 16.14 -5.34 0.51
C PRO A 351 16.26 -6.45 1.55
N TYR A 352 15.15 -7.14 1.82
CA TYR A 352 15.15 -8.37 2.61
C TYR A 352 16.03 -9.45 1.96
N ILE A 353 16.84 -10.10 2.80
CA ILE A 353 17.74 -11.20 2.40
C ILE A 353 16.96 -12.47 2.05
N GLN A 354 17.59 -13.36 1.27
CA GLN A 354 16.98 -14.61 0.79
C GLN A 354 16.26 -15.39 1.90
N ARG A 355 16.96 -15.71 3.00
CA ARG A 355 16.40 -16.49 4.12
C ARG A 355 15.11 -15.88 4.70
N PHE A 356 15.02 -14.55 4.78
CA PHE A 356 13.87 -13.89 5.34
C PHE A 356 12.70 -13.83 4.34
N ARG A 357 12.99 -13.69 3.05
CA ARG A 357 11.97 -13.78 1.98
C ARG A 357 11.37 -15.18 1.90
N GLU A 358 12.19 -16.22 2.02
CA GLU A 358 11.74 -17.61 2.13
C GLU A 358 10.88 -17.83 3.38
N HIS A 359 11.31 -17.32 4.54
CA HIS A 359 10.53 -17.38 5.78
C HIS A 359 9.17 -16.68 5.65
N LEU A 360 9.12 -15.48 5.07
CA LEU A 360 7.88 -14.76 4.84
C LEU A 360 6.94 -15.51 3.88
N LEU A 361 7.48 -16.10 2.80
CA LEU A 361 6.70 -16.96 1.91
C LEU A 361 6.06 -18.11 2.70
N THR A 362 6.83 -18.80 3.53
CA THR A 362 6.31 -19.84 4.41
C THR A 362 5.17 -19.32 5.29
N LYS A 363 5.37 -18.19 5.97
CA LYS A 363 4.37 -17.59 6.87
C LYS A 363 3.08 -17.19 6.14
N VAL A 364 3.16 -16.65 4.93
CA VAL A 364 1.97 -16.29 4.14
C VAL A 364 1.19 -17.54 3.75
N LEU A 365 1.86 -18.60 3.29
CA LEU A 365 1.19 -19.83 2.87
C LEU A 365 0.60 -20.60 4.07
N GLU A 366 1.30 -20.62 5.21
CA GLU A 366 0.78 -21.14 6.48
C GLU A 366 -0.49 -20.38 6.91
N ALA A 367 -0.45 -19.04 6.88
CA ALA A 367 -1.60 -18.21 7.22
C ALA A 367 -2.78 -18.43 6.26
N GLN A 368 -2.51 -18.61 4.96
CA GLN A 368 -3.54 -18.94 3.98
C GLN A 368 -4.24 -20.25 4.34
N ILE A 369 -3.49 -21.33 4.61
CA ILE A 369 -4.08 -22.62 5.00
C ILE A 369 -4.90 -22.48 6.28
N ALA A 370 -4.36 -21.78 7.28
CA ALA A 370 -5.07 -21.57 8.55
C ALA A 370 -6.41 -20.85 8.34
N VAL A 371 -6.44 -19.77 7.53
CA VAL A 371 -7.67 -19.05 7.19
C VAL A 371 -8.66 -19.94 6.44
N GLN A 372 -8.18 -20.73 5.47
CA GLN A 372 -9.04 -21.64 4.69
C GLN A 372 -9.66 -22.76 5.54
N GLN A 373 -8.96 -23.21 6.58
CA GLN A 373 -9.42 -24.27 7.48
C GLN A 373 -10.36 -23.76 8.57
N LEU A 374 -10.03 -22.64 9.19
CA LEU A 374 -10.75 -22.08 10.33
C LEU A 374 -11.90 -21.17 9.93
N GLY A 375 -11.80 -20.53 8.75
CA GLY A 375 -12.73 -19.52 8.32
C GLY A 375 -14.06 -20.06 7.75
N PRO A 376 -15.05 -19.16 7.59
CA PRO A 376 -16.35 -19.50 7.03
C PRO A 376 -16.24 -19.95 5.55
N PRO A 377 -17.31 -20.57 4.99
CA PRO A 377 -17.32 -21.08 3.62
C PRO A 377 -16.82 -20.10 2.55
N GLU A 378 -17.06 -18.80 2.75
CA GLU A 378 -16.67 -17.75 1.83
C GLU A 378 -15.16 -17.53 1.72
N VAL A 379 -14.38 -17.86 2.76
CA VAL A 379 -12.91 -17.69 2.75
C VAL A 379 -12.16 -19.01 2.50
N LYS A 380 -12.87 -20.12 2.31
CA LYS A 380 -12.24 -21.42 1.99
C LYS A 380 -11.43 -21.41 0.70
N ASN A 381 -11.79 -20.53 -0.24
CA ASN A 381 -11.07 -20.33 -1.50
C ASN A 381 -10.20 -19.06 -1.50
N LEU A 382 -9.96 -18.46 -0.34
CA LEU A 382 -9.12 -17.27 -0.23
C LEU A 382 -7.68 -17.63 -0.59
N GLU A 383 -7.13 -16.99 -1.60
CA GLU A 383 -5.71 -17.07 -1.94
C GLU A 383 -5.01 -15.77 -1.52
N LEU A 384 -4.11 -15.85 -0.53
CA LEU A 384 -3.24 -14.74 -0.15
C LEU A 384 -2.09 -14.56 -1.15
N LEU A 385 -1.68 -15.67 -1.78
CA LEU A 385 -0.67 -15.71 -2.85
C LEU A 385 -1.20 -16.55 -4.01
N PRO A 386 -1.92 -15.92 -4.97
CA PRO A 386 -2.36 -16.59 -6.18
C PRO A 386 -1.16 -17.10 -7.01
N LEU A 387 -1.40 -18.07 -7.90
CA LEU A 387 -0.33 -18.69 -8.70
C LEU A 387 0.48 -17.67 -9.52
N GLU A 388 -0.16 -16.64 -10.05
CA GLU A 388 0.53 -15.57 -10.77
C GLU A 388 1.54 -14.80 -9.89
N ASP A 389 1.26 -14.59 -8.61
CA ASP A 389 2.17 -13.97 -7.66
C ASP A 389 3.33 -14.91 -7.35
N LEU A 390 3.05 -16.20 -7.15
CA LEU A 390 4.08 -17.22 -6.91
C LEU A 390 5.05 -17.35 -8.11
N GLU A 391 4.53 -17.39 -9.34
CA GLU A 391 5.37 -17.46 -10.54
C GLU A 391 6.19 -16.16 -10.73
N GLU A 392 5.63 -14.99 -10.44
CA GLU A 392 6.39 -13.73 -10.53
C GLU A 392 7.45 -13.63 -9.43
N ILE A 393 7.16 -14.06 -8.20
CA ILE A 393 8.15 -14.15 -7.11
C ILE A 393 9.28 -15.10 -7.54
N ARG A 394 8.93 -16.29 -8.04
CA ARG A 394 9.89 -17.28 -8.52
C ARG A 394 10.75 -16.74 -9.67
N ARG A 395 10.14 -16.03 -10.62
CA ARG A 395 10.84 -15.37 -11.73
C ARG A 395 11.85 -14.35 -11.19
N ILE A 396 11.45 -13.47 -10.26
CA ILE A 396 12.34 -12.47 -9.66
C ILE A 396 13.52 -13.17 -8.95
N TRP A 397 13.26 -14.21 -8.16
CA TRP A 397 14.28 -14.95 -7.43
C TRP A 397 15.31 -15.59 -8.39
N LEU A 398 14.84 -16.24 -9.46
CA LEU A 398 15.70 -16.92 -10.42
C LEU A 398 16.44 -15.97 -11.36
N GLU A 399 15.74 -15.01 -11.95
CA GLU A 399 16.25 -14.20 -13.06
C GLU A 399 16.95 -12.92 -12.59
N GLU A 400 16.45 -12.29 -11.52
CA GLU A 400 16.97 -10.99 -11.04
C GLU A 400 17.86 -11.13 -9.81
N LYS A 401 17.59 -12.11 -8.94
CA LYS A 401 18.38 -12.39 -7.72
C LYS A 401 19.37 -13.55 -7.89
N HIS A 402 19.29 -14.27 -9.01
CA HIS A 402 20.14 -15.42 -9.34
C HIS A 402 20.12 -16.55 -8.28
N GLU A 403 18.95 -16.80 -7.70
CA GLU A 403 18.71 -17.81 -6.65
C GLU A 403 18.45 -19.18 -7.27
N ALA A 404 19.52 -19.76 -7.82
CA ALA A 404 19.46 -20.98 -8.62
C ALA A 404 18.90 -22.21 -7.88
N GLU A 405 18.86 -22.18 -6.55
CA GLU A 405 18.29 -23.21 -5.66
C GLU A 405 16.82 -23.49 -5.96
N ASP A 406 16.08 -22.48 -6.45
CA ASP A 406 14.66 -22.58 -6.80
C ASP A 406 13.82 -23.14 -5.63
N ASN A 407 13.96 -22.52 -4.45
CA ASN A 407 13.36 -23.04 -3.22
C ASN A 407 11.84 -22.85 -3.14
N LEU A 408 11.23 -21.95 -3.93
CA LEU A 408 9.80 -21.66 -3.86
C LEU A 408 8.90 -22.90 -4.09
N PRO A 409 9.11 -23.71 -5.15
CA PRO A 409 8.36 -24.96 -5.32
C PRO A 409 8.47 -25.92 -4.14
N LYS A 410 9.63 -26.02 -3.49
CA LYS A 410 9.85 -26.89 -2.33
C LYS A 410 9.08 -26.37 -1.12
N ILE A 411 9.18 -25.07 -0.83
CA ILE A 411 8.42 -24.43 0.25
C ILE A 411 6.92 -24.65 0.06
N TYR A 412 6.42 -24.50 -1.18
CA TYR A 412 5.02 -24.78 -1.50
C TYR A 412 4.64 -26.23 -1.21
N GLN A 413 5.43 -27.20 -1.71
CA GLN A 413 5.22 -28.63 -1.46
C GLN A 413 5.25 -28.99 0.02
N ASP A 414 6.18 -28.41 0.77
CA ASP A 414 6.32 -28.65 2.21
C ASP A 414 5.09 -28.18 2.99
N ILE A 415 4.42 -27.12 2.52
CA ILE A 415 3.26 -26.51 3.19
C ILE A 415 1.95 -27.16 2.74
N PHE A 416 1.69 -27.21 1.43
CA PHE A 416 0.43 -27.74 0.88
C PHE A 416 0.40 -29.27 0.79
N LYS A 417 1.54 -29.95 0.91
CA LYS A 417 1.68 -31.40 0.68
C LYS A 417 1.22 -31.84 -0.72
N THR A 418 1.24 -30.92 -1.67
CA THR A 418 0.90 -31.12 -3.08
C THR A 418 1.99 -30.54 -3.98
N ASP A 419 2.09 -31.05 -5.20
CA ASP A 419 3.05 -30.53 -6.17
C ASP A 419 2.80 -29.06 -6.50
N TYR A 420 3.89 -28.31 -6.65
CA TYR A 420 3.82 -26.92 -7.09
C TYR A 420 3.16 -26.84 -8.48
N PRO A 421 2.05 -26.11 -8.64
CA PRO A 421 1.25 -26.13 -9.88
C PRO A 421 1.86 -25.30 -11.02
N GLY A 422 2.89 -24.50 -10.75
CA GLY A 422 3.57 -23.67 -11.76
C GLY A 422 4.46 -24.49 -12.70
N LYS A 423 5.14 -23.79 -13.62
CA LYS A 423 5.90 -24.47 -14.68
C LYS A 423 7.05 -25.29 -14.09
N LYS A 424 7.18 -26.55 -14.52
CA LYS A 424 8.37 -27.36 -14.19
C LYS A 424 9.59 -26.71 -14.85
N ARG A 425 10.63 -26.50 -14.05
CA ARG A 425 11.89 -25.95 -14.54
C ARG A 425 12.73 -27.09 -15.12
N ALA A 426 13.32 -26.87 -16.30
CA ALA A 426 14.31 -27.78 -16.83
C ALA A 426 15.54 -27.80 -15.90
N HIS A 427 16.06 -28.98 -15.58
CA HIS A 427 17.25 -29.11 -14.75
C HIS A 427 18.39 -28.25 -15.31
N HIS A 428 18.96 -27.39 -14.47
CA HIS A 428 20.15 -26.66 -14.85
C HIS A 428 21.32 -27.66 -14.87
N PRO A 429 22.05 -27.80 -16.00
CA PRO A 429 23.07 -28.86 -16.12
C PRO A 429 24.24 -28.68 -15.14
N ILE A 430 24.51 -27.44 -14.71
CA ILE A 430 25.61 -27.07 -13.81
C ILE A 430 25.12 -26.76 -12.38
N LEU A 431 24.20 -25.81 -12.21
CA LEU A 431 23.66 -25.38 -10.91
C LEU A 431 22.52 -26.30 -10.41
N ASN A 432 22.84 -27.56 -10.16
CA ASN A 432 21.95 -28.46 -9.42
C ASN A 432 22.18 -28.36 -7.90
N ILE A 433 21.30 -28.97 -7.11
CA ILE A 433 21.33 -28.88 -5.63
C ILE A 433 22.68 -29.34 -5.08
N ASP A 434 23.17 -30.51 -5.51
CA ASP A 434 24.44 -31.07 -5.02
C ASP A 434 25.64 -30.15 -5.29
N VAL A 435 25.68 -29.51 -6.46
CA VAL A 435 26.74 -28.56 -6.83
C VAL A 435 26.62 -27.29 -6.00
N LEU A 436 25.41 -26.76 -5.81
CA LEU A 436 25.17 -25.57 -5.00
C LEU A 436 25.54 -25.81 -3.53
N GLU A 437 25.23 -26.97 -2.98
CA GLU A 437 25.62 -27.36 -1.61
C GLU A 437 27.14 -27.47 -1.45
N LYS A 438 27.83 -28.12 -2.40
CA LYS A 438 29.30 -28.19 -2.41
C LYS A 438 29.94 -26.81 -2.54
N LEU A 439 29.40 -25.96 -3.43
CA LEU A 439 29.88 -24.58 -3.59
C LEU A 439 29.71 -23.79 -2.28
N LYS A 440 28.54 -23.89 -1.64
CA LYS A 440 28.26 -23.23 -0.37
C LYS A 440 29.19 -23.70 0.75
N GLN A 441 29.45 -25.00 0.83
CA GLN A 441 30.37 -25.58 1.80
C GLN A 441 31.81 -25.10 1.56
N HIS A 442 32.26 -25.09 0.31
CA HIS A 442 33.58 -24.59 -0.05
C HIS A 442 33.75 -23.09 0.27
N CYS A 443 32.75 -22.25 -0.03
CA CYS A 443 32.79 -20.82 0.34
C CYS A 443 32.90 -20.66 1.87
N LYS A 444 32.15 -21.44 2.65
CA LYS A 444 32.28 -21.44 4.12
C LYS A 444 33.69 -21.79 4.59
N GLU A 445 34.32 -22.79 3.98
CA GLU A 445 35.71 -23.18 4.29
C GLU A 445 36.72 -22.07 3.95
N GLN A 446 36.38 -21.17 3.02
CA GLN A 446 37.17 -19.97 2.70
C GLN A 446 36.83 -18.75 3.58
N GLY A 447 36.03 -18.92 4.65
CA GLY A 447 35.69 -17.85 5.58
C GLY A 447 34.43 -17.05 5.24
N ASP A 448 33.58 -17.53 4.33
CA ASP A 448 32.30 -16.88 3.97
C ASP A 448 31.21 -17.12 5.02
N GLU A 449 31.36 -16.53 6.20
CA GLU A 449 30.39 -16.68 7.30
C GLU A 449 29.01 -16.08 6.93
N ASP A 450 29.00 -14.94 6.24
CA ASP A 450 27.79 -14.19 5.84
C ASP A 450 27.14 -14.73 4.54
N GLY A 451 27.81 -15.64 3.82
CA GLY A 451 27.30 -16.20 2.57
C GLY A 451 27.38 -15.24 1.36
N LEU A 452 28.19 -14.18 1.44
CA LEU A 452 28.35 -13.16 0.39
C LEU A 452 29.14 -13.69 -0.79
N LEU A 453 30.22 -14.44 -0.53
CA LEU A 453 31.04 -15.05 -1.58
C LEU A 453 30.22 -16.10 -2.34
N TYR A 454 29.46 -16.93 -1.62
CA TYR A 454 28.54 -17.89 -2.20
C TYR A 454 27.51 -17.21 -3.14
N GLN A 455 26.88 -16.12 -2.67
CA GLN A 455 25.93 -15.37 -3.49
C GLN A 455 26.57 -14.82 -4.76
N GLN A 456 27.78 -14.26 -4.67
CA GLN A 456 28.50 -13.70 -5.81
C GLN A 456 28.87 -14.80 -6.82
N MET A 457 29.44 -15.92 -6.36
CA MET A 457 29.82 -17.05 -7.21
C MET A 457 28.61 -17.64 -7.92
N ARG A 458 27.51 -17.87 -7.19
CA ARG A 458 26.24 -18.34 -7.76
C ARG A 458 25.70 -17.39 -8.83
N ALA A 459 25.73 -16.09 -8.56
CA ALA A 459 25.26 -15.07 -9.51
C ALA A 459 26.10 -15.04 -10.79
N VAL A 460 27.43 -15.04 -10.67
CA VAL A 460 28.36 -15.05 -11.81
C VAL A 460 28.16 -16.29 -12.69
N ILE A 461 28.03 -17.49 -12.09
CA ILE A 461 27.77 -18.72 -12.84
C ILE A 461 26.41 -18.66 -13.55
N SER A 462 25.38 -18.13 -12.88
CA SER A 462 24.04 -17.96 -13.46
C SER A 462 24.05 -17.02 -14.67
N ILE A 463 24.71 -15.86 -14.55
CA ILE A 463 24.88 -14.88 -15.64
C ILE A 463 25.66 -15.49 -16.81
N ALA A 464 26.78 -16.17 -16.53
CA ALA A 464 27.58 -16.82 -17.56
C ALA A 464 26.78 -17.88 -18.32
N ASN A 465 25.99 -18.69 -17.61
CA ASN A 465 25.17 -19.72 -18.24
C ASN A 465 24.02 -19.14 -19.08
N LYS A 466 23.37 -18.06 -18.62
CA LYS A 466 22.32 -17.34 -19.37
C LYS A 466 22.81 -16.87 -20.75
N HIS A 467 24.06 -16.41 -20.85
CA HIS A 467 24.65 -15.94 -22.10
C HIS A 467 25.33 -17.04 -22.94
N LYS A 468 25.43 -18.28 -22.44
CA LYS A 468 26.18 -19.38 -23.09
C LYS A 468 25.75 -19.62 -24.54
N ASN A 469 24.44 -19.68 -24.78
CA ASN A 469 23.85 -20.00 -26.09
C ASN A 469 23.37 -18.78 -26.86
N GLN A 470 23.62 -17.56 -26.38
CA GLN A 470 23.19 -16.34 -27.07
C GLN A 470 24.18 -15.97 -28.18
N LEU A 471 23.65 -15.77 -29.39
CA LEU A 471 24.42 -15.32 -30.56
C LEU A 471 25.06 -13.93 -30.37
N ARG A 472 24.45 -13.07 -29.55
CA ARG A 472 24.98 -11.75 -29.17
C ARG A 472 25.03 -11.65 -27.65
N ARG A 473 26.23 -11.39 -27.11
CA ARG A 473 26.51 -11.26 -25.67
C ARG A 473 26.79 -9.82 -25.24
N ALA A 474 26.12 -8.84 -25.87
CA ALA A 474 26.42 -7.42 -25.68
C ALA A 474 26.31 -6.95 -24.21
N ASN A 475 25.44 -7.59 -23.40
CA ASN A 475 25.23 -7.23 -22.01
C ASN A 475 26.03 -8.07 -21.00
N LEU A 476 26.75 -9.13 -21.44
CA LEU A 476 27.41 -10.07 -20.53
C LEU A 476 28.44 -9.37 -19.63
N ALA A 477 29.34 -8.58 -20.21
CA ALA A 477 30.37 -7.86 -19.45
C ALA A 477 29.72 -6.97 -18.39
N LYS A 478 28.72 -6.17 -18.78
CA LYS A 478 27.98 -5.28 -17.88
C LYS A 478 27.25 -6.05 -16.77
N GLU A 479 26.60 -7.18 -17.06
CA GLU A 479 25.93 -7.99 -16.03
C GLU A 479 26.94 -8.60 -15.05
N LEU A 480 28.09 -9.08 -15.53
CA LEU A 480 29.17 -9.59 -14.69
C LEU A 480 29.79 -8.50 -13.82
N ASP A 481 30.14 -7.35 -14.39
CA ASP A 481 30.71 -6.21 -13.65
C ASP A 481 29.78 -5.79 -12.52
N ASN A 482 28.47 -5.64 -12.81
CA ASN A 482 27.48 -5.30 -11.79
C ASN A 482 27.37 -6.36 -10.68
N SER A 483 27.54 -7.64 -11.02
CA SER A 483 27.51 -8.74 -10.03
C SER A 483 28.77 -8.75 -9.17
N LEU A 484 29.93 -8.49 -9.77
CA LEU A 484 31.20 -8.41 -9.07
C LEU A 484 31.22 -7.19 -8.13
N ASP A 485 30.81 -6.02 -8.61
CA ASP A 485 30.66 -4.79 -7.82
C ASP A 485 29.75 -4.98 -6.61
N LYS A 486 28.65 -5.74 -6.77
CA LYS A 486 27.74 -6.07 -5.66
C LYS A 486 28.40 -6.93 -4.58
N GLY A 487 29.32 -7.81 -4.96
CA GLY A 487 30.05 -8.71 -4.06
C GLY A 487 31.46 -8.22 -3.72
N ALA A 488 31.72 -6.92 -3.80
CA ALA A 488 33.06 -6.36 -3.59
C ALA A 488 33.57 -6.38 -2.14
N PHE A 489 32.76 -6.86 -1.19
CA PHE A 489 33.09 -6.87 0.24
C PHE A 489 32.81 -8.24 0.82
N ASP A 490 33.70 -8.70 1.71
CA ASP A 490 33.64 -10.02 2.33
C ASP A 490 32.78 -10.01 3.61
N SER A 491 32.55 -8.81 4.18
CA SER A 491 31.72 -8.65 5.37
C SER A 491 30.99 -7.31 5.40
N LEU A 492 29.94 -7.24 6.22
CA LEU A 492 29.30 -5.96 6.54
C LEU A 492 30.28 -4.95 7.15
N PHE A 493 31.17 -5.42 8.03
CA PHE A 493 32.08 -4.54 8.75
C PHE A 493 33.00 -3.79 7.78
N GLU A 494 33.57 -4.52 6.83
CA GLU A 494 34.41 -3.95 5.77
C GLU A 494 33.63 -2.95 4.91
N ALA A 495 32.44 -3.34 4.44
CA ALA A 495 31.56 -2.48 3.64
C ALA A 495 31.20 -1.19 4.39
N LYS A 496 30.85 -1.30 5.67
CA LYS A 496 30.51 -0.15 6.53
C LYS A 496 31.70 0.78 6.68
N LYS A 497 32.88 0.25 7.00
CA LYS A 497 34.11 1.05 7.16
C LYS A 497 34.41 1.82 5.87
N PHE A 498 34.41 1.13 4.73
CA PHE A 498 34.65 1.74 3.42
C PHE A 498 33.65 2.87 3.12
N ALA A 499 32.35 2.62 3.32
CA ALA A 499 31.32 3.61 3.02
C ALA A 499 31.41 4.85 3.92
N LEU A 500 31.66 4.66 5.23
CA LEU A 500 31.81 5.76 6.17
C LEU A 500 33.08 6.58 5.88
N GLU A 501 34.20 5.95 5.57
CA GLU A 501 35.44 6.65 5.19
C GLU A 501 35.24 7.47 3.91
N ARG A 502 34.61 6.87 2.89
CA ARG A 502 34.27 7.56 1.64
C ARG A 502 33.36 8.76 1.88
N GLU A 503 32.35 8.60 2.73
CA GLU A 503 31.41 9.67 3.08
C GLU A 503 32.10 10.80 3.85
N ARG A 504 32.98 10.47 4.80
CA ARG A 504 33.81 11.45 5.51
C ARG A 504 34.66 12.27 4.53
N HIS A 505 35.33 11.61 3.58
CA HIS A 505 36.13 12.30 2.56
C HIS A 505 35.27 13.20 1.67
N ARG A 506 34.07 12.75 1.27
CA ARG A 506 33.12 13.56 0.49
C ARG A 506 32.74 14.85 1.24
N LEU A 507 32.40 14.73 2.53
CA LEU A 507 32.05 15.88 3.36
C LEU A 507 33.23 16.84 3.56
N GLN A 508 34.44 16.32 3.76
CA GLN A 508 35.66 17.13 3.87
C GLN A 508 35.97 17.89 2.58
N ILE A 509 35.82 17.24 1.42
CA ILE A 509 35.98 17.90 0.11
C ILE A 509 34.93 19.01 -0.07
N HIS A 510 33.68 18.75 0.30
CA HIS A 510 32.61 19.75 0.24
C HIS A 510 32.98 20.97 1.09
N LEU A 511 33.36 20.75 2.35
CA LEU A 511 33.75 21.80 3.28
C LEU A 511 34.94 22.64 2.77
N ASN A 512 35.94 22.00 2.18
CA ASN A 512 37.18 22.68 1.76
C ASN A 512 37.05 23.41 0.41
N ASN A 513 36.24 22.89 -0.52
CA ASN A 513 36.24 23.37 -1.91
C ASN A 513 35.05 24.28 -2.25
N SER A 514 34.07 24.41 -1.36
CA SER A 514 32.87 25.22 -1.64
C SER A 514 33.08 26.65 -1.15
N SER A 515 33.38 27.55 -2.09
CA SER A 515 33.70 28.96 -1.82
C SER A 515 32.53 29.78 -1.26
N ASN A 516 31.29 29.26 -1.35
CA ASN A 516 30.06 29.99 -1.06
C ASN A 516 29.28 29.44 0.15
N LEU A 517 29.90 28.60 0.99
CA LEU A 517 29.24 28.10 2.20
C LEU A 517 29.13 29.19 3.25
N ASP A 518 27.93 29.38 3.80
CA ASP A 518 27.75 30.23 4.97
C ASP A 518 28.33 29.57 6.24
N ASP A 519 28.43 30.33 7.33
CA ASP A 519 29.02 29.80 8.57
C ASP A 519 28.15 28.73 9.24
N THR A 520 26.84 28.74 8.99
CA THR A 520 25.91 27.72 9.52
C THR A 520 26.10 26.39 8.80
N GLU A 521 26.19 26.41 7.48
CA GLU A 521 26.46 25.26 6.63
C GLU A 521 27.82 24.61 6.94
N LYS A 522 28.84 25.44 7.22
CA LYS A 522 30.15 24.93 7.67
C LYS A 522 30.08 24.23 9.02
N ILE A 523 29.30 24.75 9.97
CA ILE A 523 29.09 24.12 11.28
C ILE A 523 28.40 22.77 11.09
N GLU A 524 27.30 22.72 10.33
CA GLU A 524 26.58 21.46 10.07
C GLU A 524 27.45 20.40 9.39
N LEU A 525 28.27 20.80 8.41
CA LEU A 525 29.19 19.89 7.73
C LEU A 525 30.25 19.34 8.69
N ASN A 526 30.82 20.18 9.56
CA ASN A 526 31.76 19.75 10.58
C ASN A 526 31.12 18.78 11.58
N GLU A 527 29.90 19.05 12.04
CA GLU A 527 29.16 18.13 12.91
C GLU A 527 28.96 16.78 12.24
N LYS A 528 28.54 16.75 10.98
CA LYS A 528 28.40 15.50 10.19
C LYS A 528 29.74 14.75 10.09
N ILE A 529 30.85 15.44 9.83
CA ILE A 529 32.19 14.82 9.78
C ILE A 529 32.58 14.21 11.13
N ILE A 530 32.31 14.90 12.25
CA ILE A 530 32.58 14.39 13.59
C ILE A 530 31.76 13.13 13.85
N MET A 531 30.46 13.14 13.51
CA MET A 531 29.58 11.99 13.70
C MET A 531 30.03 10.76 12.90
N VAL A 532 30.40 10.94 11.63
CA VAL A 532 30.96 9.86 10.81
C VAL A 532 32.27 9.35 11.41
N THR A 533 33.16 10.25 11.83
CA THR A 533 34.46 9.88 12.40
C THR A 533 34.32 9.08 13.70
N LYS A 534 33.37 9.45 14.56
CA LYS A 534 33.03 8.69 15.76
C LYS A 534 32.52 7.29 15.38
N SER A 535 31.61 7.22 14.42
CA SER A 535 30.98 5.96 13.98
C SER A 535 31.96 4.99 13.28
N ILE A 536 33.06 5.49 12.70
CA ILE A 536 34.15 4.66 12.16
C ILE A 536 34.96 3.99 13.29
N LYS A 537 35.13 4.69 14.44
CA LYS A 537 35.92 4.19 15.58
C LYS A 537 35.16 3.18 16.45
N GLU A 538 33.84 3.20 16.38
CA GLU A 538 32.98 2.19 17.02
C GLU A 538 33.14 0.84 16.30
N GLN A 539 33.73 -0.15 16.99
CA GLN A 539 33.81 -1.51 16.48
C GLN A 539 32.42 -2.16 16.55
N GLY A 540 31.88 -2.58 15.41
CA GLY A 540 30.67 -3.42 15.33
C GLY A 540 29.44 -2.79 14.66
N TYR A 541 28.35 -3.56 14.69
CA TYR A 541 27.00 -3.05 14.41
C TYR A 541 26.72 -1.95 15.44
N SER A 542 26.70 -0.69 15.01
CA SER A 542 26.29 0.38 15.93
C SER A 542 24.83 0.09 16.30
N SER A 543 24.60 -0.10 17.60
CA SER A 543 23.28 -0.22 18.23
C SER A 543 22.49 1.08 18.17
N MET A 544 23.07 2.13 17.57
CA MET A 544 22.41 3.41 17.36
C MET A 544 21.45 3.26 16.19
N ILE A 545 20.30 2.65 16.52
CA ILE A 545 19.12 2.68 15.70
C ILE A 545 18.85 4.13 15.39
N ILE A 546 18.99 4.43 14.10
CA ILE A 546 18.66 5.70 13.52
C ILE A 546 17.22 5.99 13.94
N ASP A 547 17.04 6.94 14.85
CA ASP A 547 15.76 7.59 15.05
C ASP A 547 15.43 8.28 13.73
N PHE A 548 14.64 7.61 12.90
CA PHE A 548 14.15 8.17 11.64
C PHE A 548 13.13 9.29 11.88
N GLU A 549 12.79 9.58 13.14
CA GLU A 549 11.66 10.41 13.56
C GLU A 549 12.08 11.37 14.69
N GLY A 550 12.86 12.38 14.33
CA GLY A 550 12.82 13.67 15.01
C GLY A 550 11.95 14.62 14.20
N VAL A 551 10.64 14.39 14.14
CA VAL A 551 9.64 15.41 13.74
C VAL A 551 8.38 15.17 14.57
N ASN A 552 7.94 16.23 15.25
CA ASN A 552 6.79 16.31 16.14
C ASN A 552 5.55 15.56 15.64
N ASP A 553 4.88 14.88 16.56
CA ASP A 553 3.51 14.35 16.44
C ASP A 553 2.42 15.45 16.43
N ASP A 554 2.79 16.73 16.28
CA ASP A 554 1.87 17.86 16.20
C ASP A 554 2.12 18.65 14.91
N ASN A 555 1.30 18.39 13.88
CA ASN A 555 0.70 19.37 12.95
C ASN A 555 -0.19 18.71 11.89
#